data_AF-A0A530Z0V2-F1
#
_entry.id   AF-A0A530Z0V2-F1
#
_cell.length_a   1.000
_cell.length_b   1.000
_cell.length_c   1.000
_cell.angle_alpha   90.00
_cell.angle_beta   90.00
_cell.angle_gamma   90.00
#
_symmetry.space_group_name_H-M   'P 1'
#
loop_
_entity.id
_entity.type
_entity.pdbx_description
1 polymer ?
#
loop_
_entity_poly.entity_id
_entity_poly.type
_entity_poly.pdbx_seq_one_letter_code
_entity_poly.pdbx_strand_id
1 'polypeptide(L)' 'MFRAKRADRIKLVYFDGTSVCLFAKRLEDGKFCWPGVTDGVVRLTAAQLQALLEGLDWRRVHETRETRVPIAAS' A
#
# COMPACT_ATOMS: atom_id res chain seq x y z
N MET A 1 8.36 -7.00 -5.50
CA MET A 1 8.20 -6.67 -4.06
C MET A 1 8.56 -7.90 -3.25
N PHE A 2 9.36 -7.76 -2.18
CA PHE A 2 9.79 -8.88 -1.34
C PHE A 2 9.41 -8.65 0.11
N ARG A 3 8.96 -9.71 0.80
CA ARG A 3 8.62 -9.71 2.22
C ARG A 3 9.57 -10.54 3.05
N ALA A 4 9.92 -10.07 4.24
CA ALA A 4 10.56 -10.90 5.24
C ALA A 4 9.55 -11.84 5.91
N LYS A 5 10.00 -13.01 6.40
CA LYS A 5 9.16 -13.98 7.15
C LYS A 5 8.50 -13.34 8.38
N ARG A 6 9.19 -12.41 9.05
CA ARG A 6 8.67 -11.66 10.20
C ARG A 6 7.64 -10.58 9.84
N ALA A 7 7.48 -10.29 8.54
CA ALA A 7 6.61 -9.25 7.99
C ALA A 7 6.89 -7.81 8.47
N ASP A 8 8.03 -7.57 9.12
CA ASP A 8 8.49 -6.25 9.59
C ASP A 8 9.34 -5.50 8.56
N ARG A 9 9.64 -6.13 7.41
CA ARG A 9 10.49 -5.56 6.36
C ARG A 9 9.88 -5.73 4.97
N ILE A 10 10.03 -4.69 4.17
CA ILE A 10 9.65 -4.63 2.76
C ILE A 10 10.87 -4.23 1.91
N LYS A 11 11.00 -4.86 0.74
CA LYS A 11 11.93 -4.43 -0.31
C LYS A 11 11.20 -4.26 -1.63
N LEU A 12 11.44 -3.13 -2.31
CA LEU A 12 10.92 -2.82 -3.63
C LEU A 12 12.09 -2.57 -4.56
N VAL A 13 12.15 -3.35 -5.64
CA VAL A 13 13.04 -3.07 -6.78
C VAL A 13 12.19 -2.37 -7.81
N TYR A 14 12.61 -1.19 -8.25
CA TYR A 14 11.88 -0.38 -9.22
C TYR A 14 12.86 0.36 -10.13
N PHE A 15 12.40 0.76 -11.31
CA PHE A 15 13.14 1.62 -12.21
C PHE A 15 12.63 3.05 -12.05
N ASP A 16 13.51 4.00 -11.79
CA ASP A 16 13.14 5.40 -11.56
C ASP A 16 13.04 6.23 -12.85
N GLY A 17 13.33 5.62 -14.01
CA GLY A 17 13.44 6.28 -15.30
C GLY A 17 14.86 6.29 -15.86
N THR A 18 15.88 6.11 -15.01
CA THR A 18 17.30 6.10 -15.42
C THR A 18 18.02 4.84 -14.94
N SER A 19 17.73 4.36 -13.74
CA SER A 19 18.42 3.23 -13.12
C SER A 19 17.49 2.33 -12.34
N VAL A 20 18.00 1.13 -12.01
CA VAL A 20 17.32 0.23 -11.07
C VAL A 20 17.65 0.67 -9.65
N CYS A 21 16.61 0.98 -8.88
CA CYS A 21 16.69 1.37 -7.48
C CYS A 21 16.16 0.26 -6.57
N LEU A 22 16.71 0.21 -5.35
CA LEU A 22 16.22 -0.62 -4.26
C LEU A 22 15.73 0.27 -3.12
N PHE A 23 14.43 0.23 -2.85
CA PHE A 23 13.87 0.75 -1.62
C PHE A 23 13.77 -0.37 -0.58
N ALA A 24 14.27 -0.13 0.62
CA ALA A 24 14.18 -1.06 1.74
C ALA A 24 13.70 -0.33 3.00
N LYS A 25 12.65 -0.84 3.63
CA LYS A 25 12.12 -0.27 4.88
C LYS A 25 11.85 -1.36 5.91
N ARG A 26 12.10 -1.02 7.17
CA ARG A 26 11.80 -1.82 8.35
C ARG A 26 10.87 -1.03 9.27
N LEU A 27 9.83 -1.67 9.79
CA LEU A 27 9.06 -1.12 10.91
C LEU A 27 9.82 -1.38 12.22
N GLU A 28 9.88 -0.37 13.07
CA GLU A 28 10.50 -0.51 14.40
C GLU A 28 9.68 -1.43 15.29
N ASP A 29 8.35 -1.28 15.22
CA ASP A 29 7.36 -2.13 15.86
C ASP A 29 6.22 -2.51 14.89
N GLY A 30 5.57 -3.64 15.13
CA GLY A 30 4.46 -4.13 14.32
C GLY A 30 4.88 -4.90 13.05
N LYS A 31 3.91 -5.07 12.13
CA LYS A 31 4.04 -5.84 10.89
C LYS A 31 3.29 -5.14 9.77
N PHE A 32 3.85 -5.19 8.57
CA PHE A 32 3.14 -4.74 7.37
C PHE A 32 1.90 -5.60 7.12
N CYS A 33 0.79 -4.95 6.78
CA CYS A 33 -0.38 -5.62 6.22
C CYS A 33 -0.09 -6.02 4.77
N TRP A 34 0.36 -7.25 4.54
CA TRP A 34 0.79 -7.67 3.21
C TRP A 34 -0.36 -7.75 2.21
N PRO A 35 -0.24 -7.12 1.02
CA PRO A 35 -1.22 -7.29 -0.02
C PRO A 35 -1.24 -8.73 -0.53
N GLY A 36 -2.44 -9.23 -0.81
CA GLY A 36 -2.61 -10.47 -1.57
C GLY A 36 -2.01 -10.30 -2.96
N VAL A 37 -1.29 -11.33 -3.42
CA VAL A 37 -0.73 -11.35 -4.77
C VAL A 37 -1.66 -12.19 -5.63
N THR A 38 -2.21 -11.58 -6.69
CA THR A 38 -3.03 -12.29 -7.67
C THR A 38 -2.27 -12.28 -8.99
N ASP A 39 -2.04 -13.45 -9.57
CA ASP A 39 -1.28 -13.65 -10.82
C ASP A 39 0.12 -13.00 -10.80
N GLY A 40 0.77 -13.02 -9.63
CA GLY A 40 2.10 -12.41 -9.45
C GLY A 40 2.10 -10.88 -9.36
N VAL A 41 0.94 -10.23 -9.39
CA VAL A 41 0.81 -8.77 -9.40
C VAL A 41 0.11 -8.27 -8.13
N VAL A 42 0.54 -7.10 -7.66
CA VAL A 42 -0.13 -6.31 -6.62
C VAL A 42 -0.54 -4.99 -7.24
N ARG A 43 -1.82 -4.62 -7.11
CA ARG A 43 -2.35 -3.34 -7.58
C ARG A 43 -2.68 -2.48 -6.36
N LEU A 44 -2.05 -1.33 -6.26
CA LEU A 44 -2.27 -0.34 -5.19
C LEU A 44 -2.35 1.04 -5.83
N THR A 45 -3.21 1.91 -5.29
CA THR A 45 -3.11 3.34 -5.57
C THR A 45 -1.87 3.94 -4.90
N ALA A 46 -1.47 5.15 -5.29
CA ALA A 46 -0.36 5.84 -4.64
C ALA A 46 -0.59 6.00 -3.13
N ALA A 47 -1.82 6.35 -2.72
CA ALA A 47 -2.19 6.49 -1.32
C ALA A 47 -2.13 5.14 -0.56
N GLN A 48 -2.59 4.05 -1.19
CA GLN A 48 -2.50 2.71 -0.59
C GLN A 48 -1.04 2.25 -0.44
N LEU A 49 -0.20 2.53 -1.45
CA LEU A 49 1.23 2.26 -1.36
C LEU A 49 1.88 3.05 -0.23
N GLN A 50 1.60 4.35 -0.11
CA GLN A 50 2.11 5.18 0.97
C GLN A 50 1.69 4.66 2.34
N ALA A 51 0.41 4.37 2.54
CA ALA A 51 -0.09 3.80 3.79
C ALA A 51 0.58 2.46 4.13
N LEU A 52 0.74 1.57 3.15
CA LEU A 52 1.49 0.33 3.32
C LEU A 52 2.93 0.62 3.75
N LEU A 53 3.63 1.55 3.10
CA LEU A 53 5.00 1.92 3.45
C LEU A 53 5.09 2.52 4.85
N GLU A 54 4.07 3.21 5.33
CA GLU A 54 3.97 3.74 6.71
C GLU A 54 3.61 2.66 7.75
N GLY A 55 3.29 1.44 7.32
CA GLY A 55 2.90 0.34 8.22
C GLY A 55 1.41 0.35 8.59
N LEU A 56 0.62 1.21 7.94
CA LEU A 56 -0.83 1.29 8.13
C LEU A 56 -1.56 0.17 7.37
N ASP A 57 -2.81 -0.11 7.76
CA ASP A 57 -3.68 -1.01 7.00
C ASP A 57 -4.16 -0.32 5.71
N TRP A 58 -3.41 -0.50 4.63
CA TRP A 58 -3.68 0.08 3.31
C TRP A 58 -5.07 -0.29 2.77
N ARG A 59 -5.70 -1.38 3.22
CA ARG A 59 -7.04 -1.79 2.78
C ARG A 59 -8.13 -0.84 3.25
N ARG A 60 -7.84 -0.04 4.28
CA ARG A 60 -8.74 1.01 4.78
C ARG A 60 -8.58 2.33 4.03
N VAL A 61 -7.59 2.44 3.14
CA VAL A 61 -7.42 3.60 2.28
C VAL A 61 -8.32 3.44 1.06
N HIS A 62 -9.34 4.29 1.02
CA HIS A 62 -10.27 4.41 -0.10
C HIS A 62 -10.34 5.90 -0.49
N GLU A 63 -10.70 6.16 -1.74
CA GLU A 63 -11.03 7.52 -2.16
C GLU A 63 -12.22 8.02 -1.33
N THR A 64 -12.22 9.32 -1.02
CA THR A 64 -13.36 9.95 -0.35
C THR A 64 -14.56 9.79 -1.27
N ARG A 65 -15.51 8.94 -0.86
CA ARG A 65 -16.80 8.87 -1.53
C ARG A 65 -17.49 10.21 -1.32
N GLU A 66 -17.83 10.91 -2.39
CA GLU A 66 -18.71 12.07 -2.26
C GLU A 66 -20.00 11.65 -1.56
N THR A 67 -20.23 12.23 -0.38
CA THR A 67 -21.49 12.06 0.33
C THR A 67 -22.56 12.72 -0.54
N ARG A 68 -23.35 11.90 -1.23
CA ARG A 68 -24.52 12.40 -1.95
C ARG A 68 -25.43 13.07 -0.94
N VAL A 69 -25.68 14.36 -1.13
CA VAL A 69 -26.65 15.10 -0.34
C VAL A 69 -28.00 14.39 -0.49
N PRO A 70 -28.65 13.95 0.59
CA PRO A 70 -29.98 13.36 0.50
C PRO A 70 -30.93 14.36 -0.15
N ILE A 71 -31.58 13.96 -1.24
CA ILE A 71 -32.67 14.76 -1.81
C ILE A 71 -33.84 14.62 -0.83
N ALA A 72 -34.29 15.74 -0.28
CA ALA A 72 -35.46 15.76 0.61
C ALA A 72 -36.66 15.17 -0.14
N ALA A 73 -37.36 14.22 0.50
CA ALA A 73 -38.59 13.67 -0.05
C ALA A 73 -39.67 14.76 -0.01
N SER A 74 -40.30 15.02 -1.16
CA SER A 74 -41.44 15.93 -1.32
C SER A 74 -42.73 15.36 -0.75
#